data_AF-L0J239-F1
#
_entry.id   AF-L0J239-F1
#
_cell.length_a   1.000
_cell.length_b   1.000
_cell.length_c   1.000
_cell.angle_alpha   90.00
_cell.angle_beta   90.00
_cell.angle_gamma   90.00
#
_symmetry.space_group_name_H-M   'P 1'
#
loop_
_entity.id
_entity.type
_entity.pdbx_description
1 polymer ?
#
loop_
_entity_poly.entity_id
_entity_poly.type
_entity_poly.pdbx_seq_one_letter_code
_entity_poly.pdbx_strand_id
1 'polypeptide(L)'
;MTIETVKARVVADKDGSGRDGAIVHPGAAVIACKDVQAAEIEQNLPTAERVAKVVSGLSAIGFASTALERAGWQTNIVGNRITVDADVIAQFLPAAVSAHGNRVAARWMVFSMTDAGPIWVVGTECPR
;
A
#
# COMPACT_ATOMS: atom_id res chain seq x y z
N MET A 1 12.71 -24.81 1.23
CA MET A 1 12.17 -24.76 -0.15
C MET A 1 12.96 -23.68 -0.86
N THR A 2 13.87 -24.09 -1.75
CA THR A 2 14.93 -23.24 -2.32
C THR A 2 14.46 -22.71 -3.66
N ILE A 3 14.55 -21.40 -3.89
CA ILE A 3 14.29 -20.81 -5.21
C ILE A 3 15.65 -20.55 -5.86
N GLU A 4 15.95 -21.31 -6.91
CA GLU A 4 17.20 -21.19 -7.69
C GLU A 4 17.19 -19.93 -8.56
N THR A 5 18.33 -19.25 -8.60
CA THR A 5 18.61 -18.10 -9.47
C THR A 5 18.91 -18.57 -10.89
N VAL A 6 18.06 -18.21 -11.87
CA VAL A 6 18.33 -18.46 -13.29
C VAL A 6 19.04 -17.26 -13.91
N LYS A 7 20.31 -17.46 -14.31
CA LYS A 7 21.13 -16.49 -15.06
C LYS A 7 20.56 -16.26 -16.46
N ALA A 8 20.24 -15.02 -16.80
CA ALA A 8 20.00 -14.62 -18.19
C ALA A 8 21.33 -14.60 -18.98
N ARG A 9 21.35 -15.24 -20.14
CA ARG A 9 22.40 -15.09 -21.15
C ARG A 9 21.78 -15.14 -22.54
N VAL A 10 21.81 -14.03 -23.27
CA VAL A 10 21.94 -14.05 -24.73
C VAL A 10 22.91 -12.94 -25.13
N VAL A 11 23.84 -13.36 -25.99
CA VAL A 11 25.01 -12.66 -26.53
C VAL A 11 24.58 -11.79 -27.73
N ALA A 12 25.15 -10.60 -27.86
CA ALA A 12 24.98 -9.69 -28.99
C ALA A 12 25.81 -10.14 -30.22
N ASP A 13 25.40 -9.81 -31.47
CA ASP A 13 26.18 -8.95 -32.39
C ASP A 13 25.46 -8.58 -33.72
N LYS A 14 25.73 -7.34 -34.15
CA LYS A 14 25.83 -6.63 -35.45
C LYS A 14 25.01 -6.92 -36.74
N ASP A 15 24.55 -5.79 -37.30
CA ASP A 15 24.65 -5.27 -38.69
C ASP A 15 24.78 -6.23 -39.89
N GLY A 16 23.84 -6.15 -40.85
CA GLY A 16 24.02 -6.74 -42.18
C GLY A 16 22.81 -6.72 -43.12
N SER A 17 22.90 -5.86 -44.14
CA SER A 17 22.13 -5.77 -45.40
C SER A 17 21.73 -7.11 -46.08
N GLY A 18 20.52 -7.18 -46.69
CA GLY A 18 20.25 -8.09 -47.83
C GLY A 18 18.83 -8.69 -47.99
N ARG A 19 18.09 -8.18 -48.99
CA ARG A 19 17.08 -8.77 -49.93
C ARG A 19 16.24 -10.05 -49.59
N ASP A 20 14.96 -9.92 -50.00
CA ASP A 20 13.99 -10.90 -50.53
C ASP A 20 13.63 -12.19 -49.76
N GLY A 21 12.31 -12.39 -49.58
CA GLY A 21 11.69 -13.70 -49.32
C GLY A 21 10.61 -13.68 -48.24
N ALA A 22 9.34 -13.76 -48.65
CA ALA A 22 8.20 -13.88 -47.75
C ALA A 22 8.10 -15.27 -47.11
N ILE A 23 7.91 -15.35 -45.78
CA ILE A 23 7.15 -16.42 -45.10
C ILE A 23 6.44 -15.80 -43.88
N VAL A 24 5.14 -16.06 -43.75
CA VAL A 24 4.26 -15.50 -42.71
C VAL A 24 4.02 -16.50 -41.57
N HIS A 25 3.85 -15.95 -40.35
CA HIS A 25 3.15 -16.47 -39.15
C HIS A 25 3.94 -17.33 -38.13
N PRO A 26 3.43 -17.49 -36.89
CA PRO A 26 3.03 -16.47 -35.92
C PRO A 26 3.66 -16.77 -34.54
N GLY A 27 3.91 -15.77 -33.69
CA GLY A 27 4.36 -16.06 -32.33
C GLY A 27 5.22 -14.98 -31.69
N ALA A 28 4.85 -13.72 -31.87
CA ALA A 28 5.34 -12.67 -31.00
C ALA A 28 4.70 -12.90 -29.61
N ALA A 29 5.37 -13.69 -28.76
CA ALA A 29 5.10 -13.69 -27.34
C ALA A 29 5.63 -12.37 -26.76
N VAL A 30 4.90 -11.29 -27.03
CA VAL A 30 4.93 -10.10 -26.19
C VAL A 30 4.23 -10.54 -24.90
N ILE A 31 4.99 -11.07 -23.95
CA ILE A 31 4.48 -11.24 -22.59
C ILE A 31 4.20 -9.82 -22.12
N ALA A 32 2.91 -9.48 -22.07
CA ALA A 32 2.43 -8.20 -21.59
C ALA A 32 2.94 -8.02 -20.16
N CYS A 33 3.93 -7.16 -19.97
CA CYS A 33 4.33 -6.69 -18.64
C CYS A 33 3.17 -6.05 -17.86
N LYS A 34 2.03 -5.79 -18.51
CA LYS A 34 0.82 -5.24 -17.89
C LYS A 34 0.14 -6.19 -16.89
N ASP A 35 0.19 -7.51 -17.10
CA ASP A 35 -0.58 -8.45 -16.28
C ASP A 35 0.12 -8.79 -14.96
N VAL A 36 1.45 -8.72 -14.91
CA VAL A 36 2.24 -8.88 -13.66
C VAL A 36 2.12 -7.64 -12.78
N GLN A 37 1.99 -6.44 -13.37
CA GLN A 37 1.84 -5.18 -12.62
C GLN A 37 0.43 -4.97 -12.05
N ALA A 38 -0.63 -5.42 -12.73
CA ALA A 38 -2.00 -5.24 -12.25
C ALA A 38 -2.28 -5.98 -10.93
N ALA A 39 -1.73 -7.19 -10.76
CA ALA A 39 -1.92 -7.98 -9.54
C ALA A 39 -1.11 -7.46 -8.33
N GLU A 40 0.03 -6.80 -8.56
CA GLU A 40 0.85 -6.17 -7.51
C GLU A 40 0.25 -4.83 -7.03
N ILE A 41 -0.42 -4.09 -7.93
CA ILE A 41 -1.07 -2.81 -7.60
C ILE A 41 -2.29 -3.03 -6.69
N GLU A 42 -3.10 -4.08 -6.91
CA GLU A 42 -4.22 -4.40 -6.01
C GLU A 42 -3.75 -4.75 -4.59
N GLN A 43 -2.62 -5.45 -4.47
CA GLN A 43 -2.08 -5.83 -3.17
C GLN A 43 -1.47 -4.67 -2.40
N ASN A 44 -1.25 -3.50 -3.00
CA ASN A 44 -0.69 -2.35 -2.30
C ASN A 44 -1.66 -1.17 -2.15
N LEU A 45 -2.94 -1.35 -2.49
CA LEU A 45 -3.96 -0.33 -2.24
C LEU A 45 -4.21 -0.15 -0.72
N PRO A 46 -4.13 1.08 -0.20
CA PRO A 46 -4.37 1.37 1.21
C PRO A 46 -5.87 1.41 1.49
N THR A 47 -6.51 0.26 1.62
CA THR A 47 -7.91 0.24 2.08
C THR A 47 -7.99 0.73 3.53
N ALA A 48 -9.14 1.30 3.92
CA ALA A 48 -9.35 1.79 5.29
C ALA A 48 -9.09 0.71 6.36
N GLU A 49 -9.44 -0.54 6.08
CA GLU A 49 -9.15 -1.69 6.95
C GLU A 49 -7.65 -1.94 7.11
N ARG A 50 -6.88 -1.91 6.02
CA ARG A 50 -5.44 -2.13 6.06
C ARG A 50 -4.71 -1.01 6.79
N VAL A 51 -5.10 0.24 6.53
CA VAL A 51 -4.60 1.39 7.28
C VAL A 51 -4.93 1.24 8.77
N ALA A 52 -6.17 0.86 9.12
CA ALA A 52 -6.57 0.62 10.51
C ALA A 52 -5.72 -0.46 11.20
N LYS A 53 -5.41 -1.55 10.48
CA LYS A 53 -4.54 -2.61 10.98
C LYS A 53 -3.12 -2.11 11.27
N VAL A 54 -2.56 -1.26 10.42
CA VAL A 54 -1.20 -0.71 10.59
C VAL A 54 -1.13 0.27 11.77
N VAL A 55 -2.15 1.12 11.95
CA VAL A 55 -2.15 2.14 13.01
C VAL A 55 -2.63 1.63 14.37
N SER A 56 -3.21 0.44 14.43
CA SER A 56 -3.65 -0.19 15.68
C SER A 56 -2.49 -0.32 16.67
N GLY A 57 -2.72 0.07 17.92
CA GLY A 57 -1.70 0.05 18.96
C GLY A 57 -0.67 1.19 18.91
N LEU A 58 -0.74 2.10 17.93
CA LEU A 58 0.19 3.22 17.84
C LEU A 58 -0.39 4.48 18.47
N SER A 59 0.14 4.90 19.62
CA SER A 59 -0.35 6.07 20.36
C SER A 59 0.24 7.42 19.92
N ALA A 60 1.11 7.42 18.91
CA ALA A 60 1.80 8.62 18.42
C ALA A 60 1.63 8.78 16.91
N ILE A 61 1.16 9.96 16.49
CA ILE A 61 0.86 10.25 15.09
C ILE A 61 2.07 10.10 14.18
N GLY A 62 3.26 10.51 14.63
CA GLY A 62 4.50 10.34 13.88
C GLY A 62 4.86 8.87 13.66
N PHE A 63 4.70 8.02 14.67
CA PHE A 63 4.96 6.58 14.54
C PHE A 63 3.97 5.89 13.61
N ALA A 64 2.70 6.30 13.63
CA ALA A 64 1.71 5.83 12.68
C ALA A 64 2.08 6.23 11.24
N SER A 65 2.48 7.49 11.00
CA SER A 65 2.94 7.93 9.68
C SER A 65 4.11 7.10 9.17
N THR A 66 5.15 6.93 10.00
CA THR A 66 6.31 6.12 9.62
C THR A 66 5.95 4.65 9.39
N ALA A 67 5.01 4.08 10.14
CA ALA A 67 4.56 2.71 9.92
C ALA A 67 3.82 2.54 8.58
N LEU A 68 2.99 3.53 8.21
CA LEU A 68 2.28 3.57 6.94
C LEU A 68 3.25 3.76 5.76
N GLU A 69 4.26 4.62 5.91
CA GLU A 69 5.32 4.78 4.91
C GLU A 69 6.14 3.50 4.73
N ARG A 70 6.45 2.79 5.83
CA ARG A 70 7.09 1.47 5.78
C ARG A 70 6.21 0.39 5.16
N ALA A 71 4.89 0.55 5.19
CA ALA A 71 3.95 -0.29 4.46
C ALA A 71 3.88 0.05 2.96
N GLY A 72 4.60 1.09 2.50
CA GLY A 72 4.70 1.45 1.09
C GLY A 72 3.74 2.54 0.62
N TRP A 73 3.07 3.24 1.55
CA TRP A 73 2.10 4.30 1.22
C TRP A 73 2.66 5.69 1.47
N GLN A 74 2.20 6.67 0.69
CA GLN A 74 2.49 8.08 0.92
C GLN A 74 1.60 8.62 2.03
N THR A 75 2.19 9.42 2.93
CA THR A 75 1.45 10.02 4.03
C THR A 75 1.59 11.54 4.05
N ASN A 76 0.51 12.22 4.45
CA ASN A 76 0.53 13.65 4.73
C ASN A 76 -0.16 13.91 6.08
N ILE A 77 0.53 14.59 6.98
CA ILE A 77 0.00 14.90 8.32
C ILE A 77 -0.53 16.34 8.35
N VAL A 78 -1.78 16.50 8.76
CA VAL A 78 -2.39 17.80 9.04
C VAL A 78 -3.11 17.75 10.38
N GLY A 79 -2.55 18.43 11.39
CA GLY A 79 -3.09 18.44 12.75
C GLY A 79 -3.11 17.03 13.36
N ASN A 80 -4.30 16.50 13.64
CA ASN A 80 -4.50 15.14 14.15
C ASN A 80 -4.88 14.12 13.08
N ARG A 81 -4.66 14.43 11.79
CA ARG A 81 -5.05 13.57 10.66
C ARG A 81 -3.83 13.18 9.85
N ILE A 82 -3.82 11.94 9.39
CA ILE A 82 -2.92 11.43 8.37
C ILE A 82 -3.79 11.11 7.15
N THR A 83 -3.46 11.68 6.01
CA THR A 83 -4.00 11.26 4.72
C THR A 83 -3.04 10.27 4.09
N VAL A 84 -3.54 9.12 3.65
CA VAL A 84 -2.78 8.01 3.04
C VAL A 84 -3.15 7.91 1.56
N ASP A 85 -2.16 8.04 0.68
CA ASP A 85 -2.29 8.05 -0.79
C ASP A 85 -3.45 8.91 -1.32
N ALA A 86 -3.72 10.04 -0.65
CA ALA A 86 -4.82 10.95 -0.96
C ALA A 86 -6.24 10.33 -0.96
N ASP A 87 -6.42 9.13 -0.41
CA ASP A 87 -7.69 8.40 -0.44
C ASP A 87 -8.22 8.02 0.95
N VAL A 88 -7.35 7.60 1.86
CA VAL A 88 -7.76 7.20 3.22
C VAL A 88 -7.34 8.24 4.25
N ILE A 89 -8.26 8.56 5.16
CA ILE A 89 -7.97 9.38 6.33
C ILE A 89 -7.85 8.48 7.55
N ALA A 90 -6.75 8.63 8.29
CA ALA A 90 -6.59 8.16 9.66
C ALA A 90 -6.55 9.37 10.61
N GLN A 91 -7.59 9.54 11.43
CA GLN A 91 -7.68 10.60 12.42
C GLN A 91 -7.36 10.08 13.82
N PHE A 92 -6.38 10.70 14.47
CA PHE A 92 -6.00 10.41 15.84
C PHE A 92 -6.91 11.13 16.84
N LEU A 93 -7.53 10.37 17.73
CA LEU A 93 -8.33 10.89 18.83
C LEU A 93 -7.53 10.66 20.12
N PRO A 94 -7.00 11.73 20.75
CA PRO A 94 -6.19 11.60 21.95
C PRO A 94 -7.01 11.07 23.12
N ALA A 95 -6.31 10.50 24.10
CA ALA A 95 -6.94 10.09 25.34
C ALA A 95 -7.56 11.29 26.03
N ALA A 96 -8.74 11.10 26.61
CA ALA A 96 -9.51 12.17 27.24
C ALA A 96 -10.12 11.70 28.55
N VAL A 97 -10.43 12.65 29.43
CA VAL A 97 -11.30 12.40 30.58
C VAL A 97 -12.70 12.77 30.16
N SER A 98 -13.61 11.80 30.21
CA SER A 98 -15.03 12.04 29.92
C SER A 98 -15.66 12.96 30.97
N ALA A 99 -16.84 13.50 30.64
CA ALA A 99 -17.62 14.31 31.58
C ALA A 99 -17.94 13.60 32.91
N HIS A 100 -17.88 12.27 32.94
CA HIS A 100 -18.13 11.44 34.12
C HIS A 100 -16.84 11.03 34.86
N GLY A 101 -15.70 11.64 34.55
CA GLY A 101 -14.40 11.35 35.18
C GLY A 101 -13.72 10.07 34.68
N ASN A 102 -14.37 9.28 33.83
CA ASN A 102 -13.78 8.07 33.24
C ASN A 102 -12.73 8.44 32.18
N ARG A 103 -11.58 7.74 32.21
CA ARG A 103 -10.55 7.85 31.18
C ARG A 103 -11.01 7.12 29.92
N VAL A 104 -10.93 7.80 28.79
CA VAL A 104 -11.14 7.26 27.44
C VAL A 104 -9.77 7.11 26.81
N ALA A 105 -9.43 5.88 26.40
CA ALA A 105 -8.17 5.59 25.73
C ALA A 105 -8.07 6.32 24.38
N ALA A 106 -6.84 6.61 23.96
CA ALA A 106 -6.61 7.16 22.62
C ALA A 106 -6.96 6.11 21.56
N ARG A 107 -7.49 6.57 20.42
CA ARG A 107 -7.98 5.72 19.34
C ARG A 107 -7.73 6.36 17.98
N TRP A 108 -7.70 5.54 16.95
CA TRP A 108 -7.74 5.98 15.55
C TRP A 108 -9.13 5.80 14.98
N MET A 109 -9.57 6.77 14.19
CA MET A 109 -10.73 6.65 13.31
C MET A 109 -10.21 6.62 11.87
N VAL A 110 -10.53 5.58 11.11
CA VAL A 110 -10.00 5.35 9.76
C VAL A 110 -11.13 5.13 8.77
N PHE A 111 -11.13 5.87 7.67
CA PHE A 111 -12.18 5.82 6.65
C PHE A 111 -11.66 6.24 5.28
N SER A 112 -12.28 5.73 4.22
CA SER A 112 -12.02 6.17 2.84
C SER A 112 -12.75 7.49 2.56
N MET A 113 -12.15 8.33 1.71
CA MET A 113 -12.79 9.54 1.18
C MET A 113 -13.57 9.27 -0.11
N THR A 114 -13.28 8.17 -0.81
CA THR A 114 -13.87 7.83 -2.11
C THR A 114 -14.94 6.74 -2.02
N ASP A 115 -14.91 5.92 -0.97
CA ASP A 115 -15.89 4.86 -0.73
C ASP A 115 -16.71 5.11 0.53
N ALA A 116 -18.00 4.74 0.48
CA ALA A 116 -18.93 4.76 1.60
C ALA A 116 -18.78 3.53 2.52
N GLY A 117 -17.61 2.88 2.50
CA GLY A 117 -17.28 1.72 3.30
C GLY A 117 -17.30 2.00 4.82
N PRO A 118 -17.11 0.94 5.63
CA PRO A 118 -17.16 1.06 7.08
C PRO A 118 -16.06 1.99 7.63
N ILE A 119 -16.41 2.74 8.68
CA ILE A 119 -15.43 3.49 9.48
C ILE A 119 -14.84 2.54 10.51
N TRP A 120 -13.52 2.40 10.52
CA TRP A 120 -12.79 1.61 11.49
C TRP A 120 -12.38 2.46 12.68
N VAL A 121 -12.66 1.97 13.89
CA VAL A 121 -12.19 2.58 15.13
C VAL A 121 -11.31 1.59 15.85
N VAL A 122 -10.01 1.88 15.95
CA VAL A 122 -9.03 0.98 16.58
C VAL A 122 -8.34 1.66 17.76
N GLY A 123 -8.14 0.89 18.83
CA GLY A 123 -7.43 1.36 20.02
C GLY A 123 -5.94 1.57 19.77
N THR A 124 -5.34 2.42 20.59
CA THR A 124 -3.87 2.65 20.62
C THR A 124 -3.19 1.86 21.73
N GLU A 125 -3.97 1.14 22.54
CA GLU A 125 -3.48 0.27 23.58
C GLU A 125 -3.03 -1.06 22.99
N CYS A 126 -1.77 -1.41 23.23
CA CYS A 126 -1.28 -2.76 22.95
C CYS A 126 -1.96 -3.70 23.96
N PRO A 127 -2.57 -4.83 23.54
CA PRO A 127 -3.08 -5.82 24.49
C PRO A 127 -1.93 -6.23 25.42
N ARG A 128 -2.14 -6.06 26.73
CA ARG A 128 -1.19 -6.48 27.77
C ARG A 128 -1.24 -7.98 27.98
#